data_AF-W1WLN6-F1
#
_entry.id   AF-W1WLN6-F1
#
_cell.length_a   1.000
_cell.length_b   1.000
_cell.length_c   1.000
_cell.angle_alpha   90.00
_cell.angle_beta   90.00
_cell.angle_gamma   90.00
#
_symmetry.space_group_name_H-M   'P 1'
#
loop_
_entity.id
_entity.type
_entity.pdbx_description
1 polymer ?
#
loop_
_entity_poly.entity_id
_entity_poly.type
_entity_poly.pdbx_seq_one_letter_code
_entity_poly.pdbx_strand_id
1 'polypeptide(L)' 'WGKRRLAYAVKKFTDGFYVLINFEAAPAEIKEIDRVLKINDEVLRHLIVKHEA' A
#
# COMPACT_ATOMS: atom_id res chain seq x y z
N TRP A 1 -2.61 1.31 13.68
CA TRP A 1 -2.59 -0.04 13.10
C TRP A 1 -1.18 -0.58 13.19
N GLY A 2 -0.98 -1.88 13.10
CA GLY A 2 0.29 -2.48 13.50
C GLY A 2 0.60 -3.78 12.78
N LYS A 3 1.46 -4.59 13.38
CA LYS A 3 1.85 -5.90 12.86
C LYS A 3 0.63 -6.82 12.84
N ARG A 4 0.32 -7.38 11.67
CA ARG A 4 -0.74 -8.36 11.45
C ARG A 4 -0.13 -9.59 10.77
N ARG A 5 -0.60 -10.76 11.16
CA ARG A 5 -0.33 -12.00 10.44
C ARG A 5 -1.20 -12.04 9.19
N LEU A 6 -0.58 -12.27 8.04
CA LEU A 6 -1.25 -12.36 6.75
C LEU A 6 -1.95 -13.73 6.65
N ALA A 7 -3.13 -13.76 6.02
CA ALA A 7 -3.87 -15.01 5.81
C ALA A 7 -3.12 -16.00 4.90
N TYR A 8 -2.26 -15.47 4.02
CA TYR A 8 -1.37 -16.23 3.14
C TYR A 8 -0.07 -15.45 2.93
N ALA A 9 0.98 -16.15 2.52
CA ALA A 9 2.28 -15.53 2.30
C ALA A 9 2.24 -14.59 1.08
N VAL A 10 2.69 -13.34 1.27
CA VAL A 10 2.84 -12.35 0.20
C VAL A 10 4.31 -12.02 0.07
N LYS A 11 4.88 -12.14 -1.14
CA LYS A 11 6.34 -12.04 -1.38
C LYS A 11 7.17 -12.90 -0.40
N LYS A 12 6.65 -14.07 0.01
CA LYS A 12 7.24 -14.99 1.02
C LYS A 12 7.21 -14.50 2.47
N PHE A 13 6.54 -13.39 2.77
CA PHE A 13 6.32 -12.91 4.14
C PHE A 13 4.97 -13.38 4.67
N THR A 14 4.93 -13.82 5.93
CA THR A 14 3.72 -14.25 6.64
C THR A 14 3.16 -13.20 7.60
N ASP A 15 3.95 -12.18 7.89
CA ASP A 15 3.62 -11.09 8.80
C ASP A 15 3.97 -9.77 8.14
N GLY A 16 3.17 -8.74 8.40
CA GLY A 16 3.40 -7.41 7.84
C GLY A 16 2.74 -6.32 8.65
N PHE A 17 3.16 -5.08 8.40
CA PHE A 17 2.51 -3.91 8.97
C PHE A 17 1.42 -3.43 8.02
N TYR A 18 0.21 -3.25 8.55
CA TYR A 18 -0.92 -2.76 7.76
C TYR A 18 -1.23 -1.30 8.12
N VAL A 19 -1.32 -0.44 7.10
CA VAL A 19 -1.57 1.00 7.19
C VAL A 19 -2.52 1.42 6.06
N LEU A 20 -3.48 2.29 6.34
CA LEU A 20 -4.40 2.96 5.40
C LEU A 20 -4.54 4.38 5.91
N ILE A 21 -4.45 5.24 4.93
CA ILE A 21 -4.30 6.67 5.07
C ILE A 21 -5.27 7.22 4.05
N ASN A 22 -6.14 8.11 4.50
CA ASN A 22 -6.93 8.93 3.61
C ASN A 22 -6.09 10.17 3.30
N PHE A 23 -5.87 10.43 2.03
CA PHE A 23 -5.12 11.58 1.58
C PHE A 23 -5.78 12.17 0.34
N GLU A 24 -5.54 13.45 0.13
CA GLU A 24 -5.95 14.18 -1.06
C GLU A 24 -4.70 14.47 -1.88
N ALA A 25 -4.75 14.17 -3.18
CA ALA A 25 -3.65 14.39 -4.10
C ALA A 25 -4.18 14.58 -5.53
N ALA A 26 -3.42 15.27 -6.37
CA ALA A 26 -3.76 15.42 -7.77
C ALA A 26 -3.58 14.09 -8.53
N PRO A 27 -4.30 13.85 -9.65
CA PRO A 27 -4.18 12.61 -10.42
C PRO A 27 -2.76 12.31 -10.93
N ALA A 28 -1.96 13.35 -11.20
CA ALA A 28 -0.57 13.21 -11.62
C ALA A 28 0.32 12.69 -10.47
N GLU A 29 0.10 13.18 -9.26
CA GLU A 29 0.85 12.79 -8.05
C GLU A 29 0.51 11.35 -7.65
N ILE A 30 -0.75 10.93 -7.79
CA ILE A 30 -1.17 9.54 -7.52
C ILE A 30 -0.39 8.54 -8.38
N LYS A 31 -0.16 8.87 -9.67
CA LYS A 31 0.63 8.01 -10.56
C LYS A 31 2.08 7.89 -10.11
N GLU A 32 2.67 8.98 -9.64
CA GLU A 32 4.04 8.97 -9.15
C GLU A 32 4.16 8.19 -7.84
N ILE A 33 3.19 8.33 -6.93
CA ILE A 33 3.13 7.55 -5.70
C ILE A 33 3.04 6.04 -6.01
N ASP A 34 2.17 5.65 -6.95
CA ASP A 34 2.07 4.24 -7.38
C ASP A 34 3.40 3.71 -7.94
N ARG A 35 4.11 4.52 -8.73
CA ARG A 35 5.43 4.18 -9.27
C ARG A 35 6.46 3.96 -8.16
N VAL A 36 6.56 4.88 -7.21
CA VAL A 36 7.52 4.81 -6.10
C VAL A 36 7.23 3.62 -5.19
N LEU A 37 5.95 3.37 -4.85
CA LEU A 37 5.54 2.25 -4.02
C LEU A 37 5.82 0.89 -4.67
N LYS A 38 5.75 0.80 -6.01
CA LYS A 38 6.11 -0.42 -6.76
C LYS A 38 7.61 -0.72 -6.72
N ILE A 39 8.44 0.31 -6.73
CA ILE A 39 9.91 0.18 -6.71
C ILE A 39 10.40 -0.14 -5.29
N ASN A 40 9.67 0.28 -4.26
CA ASN A 40 10.05 0.02 -2.88
C ASN A 40 9.83 -1.46 -2.50
N ASP A 41 10.92 -2.19 -2.30
CA ASP A 41 10.90 -3.61 -1.93
C ASP A 41 10.33 -3.87 -0.53
N GLU A 42 10.37 -2.89 0.38
CA GLU A 42 9.78 -3.01 1.72
C GLU A 42 8.24 -3.06 1.67
N VAL A 43 7.65 -2.54 0.58
CA VAL A 43 6.21 -2.58 0.37
C VAL A 43 5.83 -3.95 -0.20
N LEU A 44 5.18 -4.77 0.63
CA LEU A 44 4.70 -6.09 0.22
C LEU A 44 3.56 -5.99 -0.80
N ARG A 45 2.60 -5.10 -0.54
CA ARG A 45 1.43 -4.81 -1.36
C ARG A 45 0.86 -3.45 -0.97
N HIS A 46 0.44 -2.67 -1.96
CA HIS A 46 -0.34 -1.45 -1.77
C HIS A 46 -1.64 -1.52 -2.59
N LEU A 47 -2.63 -0.77 -2.16
CA LEU A 47 -3.89 -0.58 -2.89
C LEU A 47 -4.30 0.87 -2.73
N ILE A 48 -4.43 1.57 -3.86
CA ILE A 48 -4.93 2.95 -3.91
C ILE A 48 -6.35 2.86 -4.46
N VAL A 49 -7.32 3.34 -3.68
CA VAL A 49 -8.73 3.37 -4.07
C VAL A 49 -9.18 4.81 -4.10
N LYS A 50 -9.88 5.21 -5.16
CA LYS A 50 -10.55 6.50 -5.19
C LYS A 50 -11.74 6.42 -4.26
N HIS A 51 -11.78 7.29 -3.25
CA HIS A 51 -12.95 7.41 -2.39
C HIS A 51 -14.06 8.07 -3.21
N GLU A 52 -15.14 7.34 -3.50
CA GLU A 52 -16.38 7.95 -3.98
C GLU A 52 -17.10 8.54 -2.77
N ALA A 53 -17.30 9.85 -2.80
CA ALA A 53 -18.24 10.55 -1.93
C ALA A 53 -19.48 10.90 -2.76
#